data_AF-A0A7V9E275-F1
#
_entry.id   AF-A0A7V9E275-F1
#
_cell.length_a   1.000
_cell.length_b   1.000
_cell.length_c   1.000
_cell.angle_alpha   90.00
_cell.angle_beta   90.00
_cell.angle_gamma   90.00
#
_symmetry.space_group_name_H-M   'P 1'
#
loop_
_entity.id
_entity.type
_entity.pdbx_description
1 polymer ?
#
loop_
_entity_poly.entity_id
_entity_poly.type
_entity_poly.pdbx_seq_one_letter_code
_entity_poly.pdbx_strand_id
1 'polypeptide(L)'
;MWFGQLRSADGSVVHTGDNLTGAGEGDDESIIVDLAALPANVTALLFTVNSFTGQNFSQIENAFCRLVDETNQDELARYDLTGSGSHNAQLMAKVSRDGTGWSMTAIGATTSGRTVQDLVPAAVAQL
;
A
#
# COMPACT_ATOMS: atom_id res chain seq x y z
N MET A 1 3.07 -0.19 9.15
CA MET A 1 2.64 -1.56 8.80
C MET A 1 3.46 -1.98 7.60
N TRP A 2 4.19 -3.10 7.70
CA TRP A 2 5.01 -3.70 6.63
C TRP A 2 5.37 -5.13 7.08
N PHE A 3 6.11 -5.89 6.28
CA PHE A 3 6.53 -7.27 6.59
C PHE A 3 7.18 -7.47 7.99
N GLY A 4 7.78 -6.43 8.59
CA GLY A 4 8.38 -6.48 9.94
C GLY A 4 7.42 -6.09 11.08
N GLN A 5 6.21 -5.63 10.76
CA GLN A 5 5.14 -5.35 11.70
C GLN A 5 3.80 -5.79 11.09
N LEU A 6 3.45 -7.06 11.34
CA LEU A 6 2.32 -7.73 10.71
C LEU A 6 0.95 -7.32 11.27
N ARG A 7 0.89 -6.79 12.49
CA ARG A 7 -0.34 -6.29 13.10
C ARG A 7 -0.12 -4.93 13.76
N SER A 8 -1.10 -4.04 13.64
CA SER A 8 -1.13 -2.80 14.41
C SER A 8 -1.39 -3.12 15.89
N ALA A 9 -1.00 -2.22 16.79
CA ALA A 9 -1.19 -2.43 18.23
C ALA A 9 -2.67 -2.54 18.62
N ASP A 10 -3.55 -1.90 17.88
CA ASP A 10 -5.02 -1.96 18.03
C ASP A 10 -5.68 -3.09 17.22
N GLY A 11 -4.91 -3.84 16.42
CA GLY A 11 -5.40 -4.93 15.58
C GLY A 11 -6.20 -4.52 14.34
N SER A 12 -6.43 -3.22 14.12
CA SER A 12 -7.19 -2.69 12.98
C SER A 12 -6.49 -2.86 11.63
N VAL A 13 -5.18 -3.09 11.60
CA VAL A 13 -4.42 -3.39 10.38
C VAL A 13 -3.72 -4.72 10.52
N VAL A 14 -3.94 -5.60 9.54
CA VAL A 14 -3.36 -6.93 9.47
C VAL A 14 -2.68 -7.12 8.13
N HIS A 15 -1.41 -7.52 8.17
CA HIS A 15 -0.64 -7.91 7.02
C HIS A 15 -0.62 -9.44 6.93
N THR A 16 -0.99 -10.01 5.79
CA THR A 16 -1.18 -11.47 5.63
C THR A 16 0.13 -12.25 5.65
N GLY A 17 1.24 -11.58 5.33
CA GLY A 17 2.59 -12.14 5.31
C GLY A 17 3.25 -11.83 3.98
N ASP A 18 4.58 -11.75 3.97
CA ASP A 18 5.33 -11.47 2.75
C ASP A 18 5.57 -12.78 1.98
N ASN A 19 5.08 -12.86 0.74
CA ASN A 19 5.45 -13.94 -0.18
C ASN A 19 6.75 -13.56 -0.92
N LEU A 20 7.87 -13.92 -0.30
CA LEU A 20 9.22 -13.66 -0.84
C LEU A 20 9.49 -14.29 -2.22
N THR A 21 8.64 -15.22 -2.67
CA THR A 21 8.84 -15.96 -3.92
C THR A 21 8.02 -15.46 -5.10
N GLY A 22 6.95 -14.69 -4.83
CA GLY A 22 5.96 -14.35 -5.85
C GLY A 22 5.26 -15.58 -6.47
N ALA A 23 5.35 -16.75 -5.82
CA ALA A 23 4.75 -17.98 -6.32
C ALA A 23 3.29 -18.08 -5.88
N GLY A 24 2.38 -18.18 -6.85
CA GLY A 24 0.93 -18.28 -6.61
C GLY A 24 0.15 -17.61 -7.73
N GLU A 25 -1.17 -17.76 -7.72
CA GLU A 25 -2.07 -16.89 -8.48
C GLU A 25 -2.72 -15.89 -7.53
N GLY A 26 -2.86 -14.63 -7.95
CA GLY A 26 -3.49 -13.57 -7.16
C GLY A 26 -2.50 -12.61 -6.52
N ASP A 27 -2.90 -11.98 -5.42
CA ASP A 27 -2.08 -11.01 -4.69
C ASP A 27 -1.08 -11.75 -3.78
N ASP A 28 0.21 -11.50 -3.99
CA ASP A 28 1.30 -12.12 -3.22
C ASP A 28 1.34 -11.70 -1.75
N GLU A 29 0.97 -10.45 -1.48
CA GLU A 29 0.95 -9.83 -0.18
C GLU A 29 -0.33 -9.01 -0.04
N SER A 30 -0.96 -9.03 1.14
CA SER A 30 -2.18 -8.24 1.38
C SER A 30 -2.11 -7.55 2.74
N ILE A 31 -2.59 -6.31 2.76
CA ILE A 31 -2.78 -5.53 3.98
C ILE A 31 -4.27 -5.25 4.11
N ILE A 32 -4.90 -5.86 5.11
CA ILE A 32 -6.31 -5.71 5.45
C ILE A 32 -6.42 -4.62 6.50
N VAL A 33 -7.34 -3.67 6.28
CA VAL A 33 -7.59 -2.56 7.20
C VAL A 33 -9.07 -2.51 7.57
N ASP A 34 -9.38 -2.70 8.85
CA ASP A 34 -10.70 -2.42 9.40
C ASP A 34 -10.83 -0.93 9.71
N LEU A 35 -11.42 -0.21 8.76
CA LEU A 35 -11.65 1.24 8.84
C LEU A 35 -12.56 1.65 10.01
N ALA A 36 -13.42 0.76 10.51
CA ALA A 36 -14.32 1.02 11.62
C ALA A 36 -13.62 0.80 12.98
N ALA A 37 -12.64 -0.10 13.05
CA ALA A 37 -11.83 -0.35 14.23
C ALA A 37 -10.71 0.69 14.45
N LEU A 38 -10.42 1.53 13.46
CA LEU A 38 -9.36 2.54 13.55
C LEU A 38 -9.65 3.61 14.63
N PRO A 39 -8.71 3.84 15.58
CA PRO A 39 -8.85 4.84 16.63
C PRO A 39 -9.18 6.24 16.11
N ALA A 40 -9.91 7.04 16.90
CA ALA A 40 -10.38 8.38 16.54
C ALA A 40 -9.27 9.36 16.11
N ASN A 41 -8.03 9.16 16.58
CA ASN A 41 -6.87 9.96 16.21
C ASN A 41 -6.24 9.60 14.86
N VAL A 42 -6.64 8.49 14.21
CA VAL A 42 -6.16 8.13 12.86
C VAL A 42 -7.06 8.74 11.80
N THR A 43 -6.61 9.79 11.13
CA THR A 43 -7.43 10.53 10.14
C THR A 43 -7.11 10.15 8.69
N ALA A 44 -5.95 9.54 8.44
CA ALA A 44 -5.53 9.13 7.11
C ALA A 44 -4.66 7.87 7.14
N LEU A 45 -4.77 7.08 6.07
CA LEU A 45 -3.95 5.94 5.72
C LEU A 45 -3.34 6.24 4.36
N LEU A 46 -2.04 5.95 4.21
CA LEU A 46 -1.35 6.06 2.93
C LEU A 46 -0.80 4.69 2.57
N PHE A 47 -1.06 4.27 1.34
CA PHE A 47 -0.64 2.99 0.80
C PHE A 47 0.54 3.21 -0.14
N THR A 48 1.63 2.51 0.16
CA THR A 48 2.87 2.56 -0.62
C THR A 48 3.29 1.15 -1.01
N VAL A 49 3.95 1.04 -2.15
CA VAL A 49 4.61 -0.19 -2.60
C VAL A 49 6.07 0.11 -2.90
N ASN A 50 6.98 -0.80 -2.56
CA ASN A 50 8.39 -0.66 -2.90
C ASN A 50 9.11 -2.01 -3.03
N SER A 51 10.20 -2.02 -3.79
CA SER A 51 11.13 -3.15 -3.83
C SER A 51 12.12 -3.05 -2.66
N PHE A 52 12.07 -4.01 -1.72
CA PHE A 52 13.02 -4.06 -0.60
C PHE A 52 14.46 -4.34 -1.04
N THR A 53 14.63 -5.15 -2.09
CA THR A 53 15.94 -5.42 -2.71
C THR A 53 16.47 -4.21 -3.51
N GLY A 54 15.60 -3.21 -3.74
CA GLY A 54 15.94 -1.97 -4.44
C GLY A 54 15.94 -2.10 -5.96
N GLN A 55 15.47 -3.22 -6.51
CA GLN A 55 15.30 -3.40 -7.94
C GLN A 55 14.30 -2.39 -8.48
N ASN A 56 14.62 -1.84 -9.65
CA ASN A 56 13.69 -0.93 -10.32
C ASN A 56 12.51 -1.72 -10.87
N PHE A 57 11.32 -1.11 -10.87
CA PHE A 57 10.14 -1.76 -11.42
C PHE A 57 10.26 -2.04 -12.93
N SER A 58 11.20 -1.40 -13.63
CA SER A 58 11.59 -1.78 -15.00
C SER A 58 12.18 -3.20 -15.14
N GLN A 59 12.58 -3.82 -14.04
CA GLN A 59 13.26 -5.12 -13.99
C GLN A 59 12.40 -6.21 -13.34
N ILE A 60 11.19 -5.86 -12.90
CA ILE A 60 10.29 -6.75 -12.18
C ILE A 60 9.11 -7.05 -13.12
N GLU A 61 8.90 -8.33 -13.41
CA GLU A 61 7.81 -8.80 -14.24
C GLU A 61 6.57 -9.11 -13.39
N ASN A 62 5.38 -8.92 -13.98
CA ASN A 62 4.08 -9.20 -13.35
C ASN A 62 3.85 -8.47 -12.01
N ALA A 63 4.49 -7.32 -11.81
CA ALA A 63 4.30 -6.50 -10.63
C ALA A 63 3.05 -5.63 -10.80
N PHE A 64 2.07 -5.81 -9.93
CA PHE A 64 0.94 -4.91 -9.80
C PHE A 64 0.56 -4.75 -8.33
N CYS A 65 -0.17 -3.69 -8.03
CA CYS A 65 -0.79 -3.50 -6.73
C CYS A 65 -2.19 -2.94 -6.91
N ARG A 66 -3.10 -3.28 -5.98
CA ARG A 66 -4.49 -2.85 -6.04
C ARG A 66 -5.05 -2.53 -4.67
N LEU A 67 -6.11 -1.74 -4.66
CA LEU A 67 -6.90 -1.43 -3.48
C LEU A 67 -8.32 -1.93 -3.74
N VAL A 68 -8.83 -2.77 -2.84
CA VAL A 68 -10.12 -3.45 -2.98
C VAL A 68 -10.99 -3.11 -1.78
N ASP A 69 -12.26 -2.80 -2.01
CA ASP A 69 -13.26 -2.78 -0.95
C ASP A 69 -13.75 -4.21 -0.70
N GLU A 70 -13.39 -4.79 0.45
CA GLU A 70 -13.75 -6.17 0.76
C GLU A 70 -15.26 -6.40 0.92
N THR A 71 -16.05 -5.35 1.19
CA THR A 71 -17.49 -5.48 1.45
C THR A 71 -18.28 -5.89 0.21
N ASN A 72 -17.80 -5.47 -0.97
CA ASN A 72 -18.43 -5.74 -2.26
C ASN A 72 -17.46 -6.30 -3.32
N GLN A 73 -16.17 -6.43 -2.98
CA GLN A 73 -15.09 -6.87 -3.86
C GLN A 73 -14.79 -5.91 -5.02
N ASP A 74 -15.17 -4.63 -4.89
CA ASP A 74 -14.87 -3.62 -5.90
C ASP A 74 -13.38 -3.23 -5.86
N GLU A 75 -12.71 -3.35 -7.01
CA GLU A 75 -11.35 -2.86 -7.18
C GLU A 75 -11.38 -1.33 -7.35
N LEU A 76 -11.05 -0.61 -6.28
CA LEU A 76 -11.07 0.85 -6.22
C LEU A 76 -9.92 1.48 -7.00
N ALA A 77 -8.77 0.81 -7.04
CA ALA A 77 -7.62 1.22 -7.83
C ALA A 77 -6.71 0.04 -8.13
N ARG A 78 -6.03 0.10 -9.28
CA ARG A 78 -4.99 -0.84 -9.68
C ARG A 78 -3.88 -0.10 -10.40
N TYR A 79 -2.64 -0.42 -10.06
CA TYR A 79 -1.44 0.10 -10.69
C TYR A 79 -0.62 -1.07 -11.22
N ASP A 80 -0.33 -1.04 -12.53
CA ASP A 80 0.65 -1.93 -13.14
C ASP A 80 2.04 -1.30 -12.98
N LEU A 81 2.91 -1.99 -12.26
CA LEU A 81 4.27 -1.53 -11.96
C LEU A 81 5.26 -2.10 -12.96
N THR A 82 4.90 -3.17 -13.66
CA THR A 82 5.78 -3.86 -14.61
C THR A 82 6.30 -2.88 -15.66
N GLY A 83 7.62 -2.71 -15.74
CA GLY A 83 8.18 -1.81 -16.75
C GLY A 83 8.00 -0.32 -16.48
N SER A 84 7.42 0.08 -15.33
CA SER A 84 6.96 1.46 -15.08
C SER A 84 8.10 2.50 -14.93
N GLY A 85 9.36 2.07 -14.85
CA GLY A 85 10.53 2.93 -14.99
C GLY A 85 11.67 2.61 -14.04
N SER A 86 12.60 3.56 -13.92
CA SER A 86 13.81 3.44 -13.08
C SER A 86 13.58 3.74 -11.60
N HIS A 87 12.33 3.72 -11.15
CA HIS A 87 11.96 3.92 -9.76
C HIS A 87 11.69 2.58 -9.09
N ASN A 88 11.81 2.52 -7.78
CA ASN A 88 11.65 1.29 -7.01
C ASN A 88 10.58 1.41 -5.91
N ALA A 89 9.82 2.51 -5.89
CA ALA A 89 8.73 2.72 -4.98
C ALA A 89 7.64 3.63 -5.56
N GLN A 90 6.40 3.46 -5.10
CA GLN A 90 5.28 4.31 -5.49
C GLN A 90 4.35 4.56 -4.30
N LEU A 91 3.87 5.80 -4.19
CA LEU A 91 2.77 6.16 -3.30
C LEU A 91 1.46 6.00 -4.08
N MET A 92 0.69 4.98 -3.71
CA MET A 92 -0.46 4.53 -4.49
C MET A 92 -1.67 5.42 -4.24
N ALA A 93 -2.15 5.47 -2.99
CA ALA A 93 -3.41 6.09 -2.64
C ALA A 93 -3.43 6.55 -1.19
N LYS A 94 -4.35 7.47 -0.90
CA LYS A 94 -4.71 7.90 0.44
C LYS A 94 -6.15 7.49 0.71
N VAL A 95 -6.40 6.91 1.88
CA VAL A 95 -7.75 6.75 2.44
C VAL A 95 -7.82 7.64 3.66
N SER A 96 -8.67 8.67 3.61
CA SER A 96 -8.80 9.67 4.67
C SER A 96 -10.24 9.81 5.10
N ARG A 97 -10.46 10.06 6.38
CA ARG A 97 -11.79 10.40 6.88
C ARG A 97 -11.91 11.87 7.20
N ASP A 98 -13.05 12.42 6.78
CA ASP A 98 -13.59 13.64 7.35
C ASP A 98 -14.78 13.24 8.26
N GLY A 99 -15.41 14.20 8.93
CA GLY A 99 -16.52 13.91 9.86
C GLY A 99 -17.73 13.18 9.26
N THR A 100 -17.72 12.87 7.95
CA THR A 100 -18.81 12.17 7.24
C THR A 100 -18.49 10.72 6.88
N GLY A 101 -17.23 10.28 6.99
CA GLY A 101 -16.82 8.92 6.66
C GLY A 101 -15.44 8.85 6.01
N TRP A 102 -15.09 7.68 5.47
CA TRP A 102 -13.83 7.47 4.76
C TRP A 102 -13.99 7.76 3.26
N SER A 103 -13.00 8.41 2.67
CA SER A 103 -12.88 8.67 1.24
C SER A 103 -11.51 8.22 0.73
N MET A 104 -11.46 7.74 -0.50
CA MET A 104 -10.25 7.27 -1.17
C MET A 104 -9.81 8.30 -2.23
N THR A 105 -8.51 8.58 -2.29
CA THR A 105 -7.87 9.40 -3.34
C THR A 105 -6.70 8.64 -3.93
N ALA A 106 -6.77 8.36 -5.24
CA ALA A 106 -5.66 7.82 -6.01
C ALA A 106 -4.55 8.88 -6.16
N ILE A 107 -3.28 8.49 -5.97
CA ILE A 107 -2.11 9.37 -6.02
C ILE A 107 -1.17 8.96 -7.17
N GLY A 108 -0.70 7.71 -7.18
CA GLY A 108 0.18 7.18 -8.23
C GLY A 108 1.56 7.85 -8.34
N ALA A 109 2.04 8.52 -7.30
CA ALA A 109 3.30 9.27 -7.35
C ALA A 109 4.51 8.34 -7.25
N THR A 110 5.42 8.43 -8.23
CA THR A 110 6.68 7.67 -8.22
C THR A 110 7.65 8.23 -7.18
N THR A 111 8.43 7.36 -6.55
CA THR A 111 9.45 7.72 -5.56
C THR A 111 10.52 6.63 -5.50
N SER A 112 11.51 6.78 -4.62
CA SER A 112 12.55 5.78 -4.41
C SER A 112 12.76 5.53 -2.92
N GLY A 113 12.89 4.26 -2.55
CA GLY A 113 13.06 3.85 -1.16
C GLY A 113 13.02 2.33 -1.04
N ARG A 114 13.79 1.78 -0.09
CA ARG A 114 13.84 0.33 0.15
C ARG A 114 12.96 -0.08 1.32
N THR A 115 12.56 0.87 2.14
CA THR A 115 11.73 0.66 3.31
C THR A 115 10.63 1.70 3.36
N VAL A 116 9.54 1.42 4.09
CA VAL A 116 8.46 2.41 4.26
C VAL A 116 8.97 3.70 4.91
N GLN A 117 10.03 3.63 5.73
CA GLN A 117 10.67 4.78 6.36
C GLN A 117 11.22 5.75 5.31
N ASP A 118 11.79 5.23 4.23
CA ASP A 118 12.29 6.03 3.11
C ASP A 118 11.15 6.77 2.38
N LEU A 119 9.93 6.24 2.45
CA LEU A 119 8.74 6.77 1.79
C LEU A 119 7.97 7.77 2.65
N VAL A 120 8.27 7.85 3.95
CA VAL A 120 7.57 8.77 4.88
C VAL A 120 7.58 10.22 4.39
N PRO A 121 8.69 10.80 3.89
CA PRO A 121 8.66 12.17 3.39
C PRO A 121 7.68 12.38 2.23
N ALA A 122 7.62 11.43 1.29
CA ALA A 122 6.69 11.48 0.17
C ALA A 122 5.23 11.29 0.63
N ALA A 123 5.00 10.40 1.60
CA ALA A 123 3.69 10.16 2.17
C ALA A 123 3.15 11.36 2.96
N VAL A 124 3.97 11.98 3.81
CA VAL A 124 3.58 13.14 4.62
C VAL A 124 3.23 14.35 3.74
N ALA A 125 3.85 14.49 2.57
CA ALA A 125 3.51 15.54 1.61
C ALA A 125 2.08 15.42 1.02
N GLN A 126 1.36 14.34 1.30
CA GLN A 126 -0.02 14.10 0.83
C GLN A 126 -1.07 14.21 1.94
N LEU A 127 -0.67 14.48 3.18
CA LEU A 127 -1.58 14.74 4.31
C LEU A 127 -2.17 16.15 4.19
#